data_AF-A0A3R6IVS4-F1
#
_entry.id   AF-A0A3R6IVS4-F1
#
_cell.length_a   1.000
_cell.length_b   1.000
_cell.length_c   1.000
_cell.angle_alpha   90.00
_cell.angle_beta   90.00
_cell.angle_gamma   90.00
#
_symmetry.space_group_name_H-M   'P 1'
#
loop_
_entity.id
_entity.type
_entity.pdbx_description
1 polymer ?
#
loop_
_entity_poly.entity_id
_entity_poly.type
_entity_poly.pdbx_seq_one_letter_code
_entity_poly.pdbx_strand_id
1 'polypeptide(L)'
;MKEEDLKKAIQLKELLDSERELLQFANHPSVDLRVNLEERCDHGRILNINYLLGNDTIKGLRAMVIANIERRINDLQEQLEKL
;
A
#
# COMPACT_ATOMS: atom_id res chain seq x y z
N MET A 1 -17.41 -17.46 -20.25
CA MET A 1 -16.60 -16.28 -19.92
C MET A 1 -16.19 -15.62 -21.24
N LYS A 2 -16.44 -14.32 -21.42
CA LYS A 2 -16.06 -13.60 -22.64
C LYS A 2 -14.58 -13.22 -22.58
N GLU A 3 -13.96 -12.95 -23.74
CA GLU A 3 -12.54 -12.53 -23.81
C GLU A 3 -12.28 -11.27 -22.97
N GLU A 4 -13.24 -10.36 -22.92
CA GLU A 4 -13.20 -9.15 -22.09
C GLU A 4 -13.16 -9.47 -20.58
N ASP A 5 -13.99 -10.42 -20.13
CA ASP A 5 -14.03 -10.86 -18.73
C ASP A 5 -12.70 -11.51 -18.34
N LEU A 6 -12.10 -12.29 -19.24
CA LEU A 6 -10.80 -12.91 -19.03
C LEU A 6 -9.67 -11.87 -18.92
N LYS A 7 -9.63 -10.87 -19.81
CA LYS A 7 -8.65 -9.77 -19.75
C LYS A 7 -8.78 -8.99 -18.44
N LYS A 8 -10.01 -8.69 -18.03
CA LYS A 8 -10.29 -7.99 -16.78
C LYS A 8 -9.88 -8.81 -15.56
N ALA A 9 -10.13 -10.12 -15.55
CA ALA A 9 -9.70 -11.01 -14.48
C ALA A 9 -8.17 -11.06 -14.34
N ILE A 10 -7.43 -11.11 -15.46
CA ILE A 10 -5.95 -11.10 -15.46
C ILE A 10 -5.43 -9.80 -14.84
N GLN A 11 -5.94 -8.64 -15.26
CA GLN A 11 -5.52 -7.35 -14.72
C GLN A 11 -5.80 -7.21 -13.22
N LEU A 12 -6.98 -7.65 -12.76
CA LEU A 12 -7.31 -7.64 -11.34
C LEU A 12 -6.42 -8.59 -10.53
N LYS A 13 -6.03 -9.73 -11.12
CA LYS A 13 -5.10 -10.67 -10.48
C LYS A 13 -3.71 -10.09 -10.30
N GLU A 14 -3.19 -9.40 -11.32
CA GLU A 14 -1.90 -8.71 -11.25
C GLU A 14 -1.89 -7.62 -10.18
N LEU A 15 -2.96 -6.82 -10.10
CA LEU A 15 -3.12 -5.82 -9.05
C LEU A 15 -3.19 -6.47 -7.66
N LEU A 16 -3.96 -7.55 -7.51
CA LEU A 16 -4.08 -8.27 -6.24
C LEU A 16 -2.73 -8.83 -5.77
N ASP A 17 -1.94 -9.38 -6.69
CA ASP A 17 -0.62 -9.91 -6.38
C ASP A 17 0.34 -8.79 -5.96
N SER A 18 0.31 -7.65 -6.65
CA SER A 18 1.10 -6.47 -6.28
C SER A 18 0.76 -5.94 -4.88
N GLU A 19 -0.53 -5.85 -4.52
CA GLU A 19 -0.93 -5.42 -3.17
C GLU A 19 -0.52 -6.43 -2.10
N ARG A 20 -0.54 -7.75 -2.40
CA ARG A 20 -0.07 -8.80 -1.48
C ARG A 20 1.43 -8.73 -1.25
N GLU A 21 2.21 -8.50 -2.30
CA GLU A 21 3.66 -8.26 -2.19
C GLU A 21 3.94 -7.01 -1.36
N LEU A 22 3.18 -5.93 -1.57
CA LEU A 22 3.29 -4.72 -0.77
C LEU A 22 2.96 -4.97 0.70
N LEU A 23 1.91 -5.74 1.00
CA LEU A 23 1.55 -6.12 2.37
C LEU A 23 2.68 -6.93 3.03
N GLN A 24 3.25 -7.90 2.30
CA GLN A 24 4.37 -8.69 2.80
C GLN A 24 5.59 -7.82 3.10
N PHE A 25 5.92 -6.89 2.18
CA PHE A 25 6.99 -5.93 2.36
C PHE A 25 6.75 -5.02 3.58
N ALA A 26 5.55 -4.44 3.70
CA ALA A 26 5.18 -3.55 4.80
C ALA A 26 5.19 -4.25 6.18
N ASN A 27 4.95 -5.57 6.22
CA ASN A 27 5.00 -6.38 7.44
C ASN A 27 6.40 -6.91 7.78
N HIS A 28 7.38 -6.75 6.88
CA HIS A 28 8.71 -7.28 7.14
C HIS A 28 9.37 -6.57 8.35
N PRO A 29 10.01 -7.30 9.27
CA PRO A 29 10.58 -6.72 10.50
C PRO A 29 11.70 -5.71 10.22
N SER A 30 12.41 -5.85 9.09
CA SER A 30 13.45 -4.92 8.66
C SER A 30 12.93 -3.71 7.86
N VAL A 31 11.61 -3.54 7.75
CA VAL A 31 10.99 -2.40 7.06
C VAL A 31 10.45 -1.41 8.09
N ASP A 32 10.90 -0.16 7.96
CA ASP A 32 10.46 0.97 8.78
C ASP A 32 9.60 1.93 7.96
N LEU A 33 8.56 2.47 8.60
CA LEU A 33 7.81 3.58 8.03
C LEU A 33 8.58 4.89 8.23
N ARG A 34 8.91 5.56 7.13
CA ARG A 34 9.51 6.89 7.11
C ARG A 34 8.49 7.93 6.68
N VAL A 35 8.20 8.88 7.55
CA VAL A 35 7.33 10.03 7.25
C VAL A 35 8.21 11.20 6.84
N ASN A 36 7.96 11.74 5.66
CA ASN A 36 8.73 12.85 5.11
C ASN A 36 7.85 14.08 4.88
N LEU A 37 8.41 15.26 5.11
CA LEU A 37 7.91 16.51 4.55
C LEU A 37 8.66 16.78 3.26
N GLU A 38 7.91 17.07 2.19
CA GLU A 38 8.45 17.32 0.86
C GLU A 38 7.98 18.70 0.37
N GLU A 39 8.93 19.54 -0.04
CA GLU A 39 8.64 20.81 -0.71
C GLU A 39 8.22 20.57 -2.16
N ARG A 40 7.07 21.09 -2.58
CA ARG A 40 6.50 20.91 -3.93
C ARG A 40 7.12 21.83 -5.01
N CYS A 41 8.39 22.19 -4.89
CA CYS A 41 9.09 23.08 -5.82
C CYS A 41 10.13 22.29 -6.65
N ASP A 42 10.61 22.86 -7.76
CA ASP A 42 11.49 22.18 -8.75
C ASP A 42 12.84 21.66 -8.20
N HIS A 43 13.18 22.00 -6.95
CA HIS A 43 14.36 21.51 -6.21
C HIS A 43 13.99 20.89 -4.86
N GLY A 44 12.77 20.34 -4.74
CA GLY A 44 12.09 19.97 -3.51
C GLY A 44 12.98 19.29 -2.47
N ARG A 45 13.08 19.92 -1.30
CA ARG A 45 13.73 19.33 -0.12
C ARG A 45 12.83 18.26 0.47
N ILE A 46 13.41 17.10 0.78
CA ILE A 46 12.74 16.02 1.53
C ILE A 46 13.38 15.91 2.91
N LEU A 47 12.56 16.02 3.96
CA LEU A 47 12.99 15.89 5.35
C LEU A 47 12.24 14.77 6.04
N ASN A 48 12.96 13.76 6.52
CA ASN A 48 12.39 12.77 7.41
C ASN A 48 12.08 13.39 8.78
N ILE A 49 10.86 13.22 9.25
CA ILE A 49 10.37 13.81 10.52
C ILE A 49 10.05 12.76 11.58
N ASN A 50 10.55 11.52 11.45
CA ASN A 50 10.24 10.46 12.43
C ASN A 50 10.65 10.86 13.85
N TYR A 51 11.72 11.65 14.00
CA TYR A 51 12.20 12.17 15.28
C TYR A 51 11.20 13.11 15.99
N LEU A 52 10.26 13.72 15.27
CA LEU A 52 9.23 14.61 15.82
C LEU A 52 7.95 13.88 16.23
N LEU A 53 7.65 12.73 15.60
CA LEU A 53 6.36 12.06 15.76
C LEU A 53 6.31 11.13 16.99
N GLY A 54 7.47 10.65 17.46
CA GLY A 54 7.54 9.66 18.53
C GLY A 54 7.14 8.25 18.07
N ASN A 55 7.64 7.22 18.78
CA ASN A 55 7.51 5.83 18.35
C ASN A 55 6.06 5.34 18.24
N ASP A 56 5.18 5.73 19.16
CA ASP A 56 3.79 5.26 19.16
C ASP A 56 2.98 5.83 17.99
N THR A 57 3.22 7.09 17.62
CA THR A 57 2.62 7.70 16.42
C THR A 57 3.07 6.98 15.16
N ILE A 58 4.38 6.68 15.03
CA ILE A 58 4.90 5.94 13.86
C ILE A 58 4.29 4.53 13.80
N LYS A 59 4.14 3.84 14.92
CA LYS A 59 3.44 2.54 14.98
C LYS A 59 1.98 2.65 14.56
N GLY A 60 1.26 3.68 15.03
CA GLY A 60 -0.12 3.96 14.64
C GLY A 60 -0.26 4.23 13.14
N LEU A 61 0.64 5.04 12.57
CA LEU A 61 0.67 5.29 11.14
C LEU A 61 0.96 4.01 10.33
N ARG A 62 1.90 3.17 10.79
CA ARG A 62 2.19 1.88 10.15
C ARG A 62 0.97 0.97 10.15
N ALA A 63 0.27 0.87 11.28
CA ALA A 63 -0.96 0.09 11.37
C ALA A 63 -2.05 0.60 10.40
N MET A 64 -2.18 1.93 10.26
CA MET A 64 -3.12 2.52 9.32
C MET A 64 -2.79 2.21 7.85
N VAL A 65 -1.50 2.27 7.48
CA VAL A 65 -1.05 1.89 6.13
C VAL A 65 -1.35 0.42 5.85
N ILE A 66 -1.01 -0.49 6.78
CA ILE A 66 -1.30 -1.93 6.65
C ILE A 66 -2.80 -2.17 6.46
N ALA A 67 -3.65 -1.58 7.30
CA ALA A 67 -5.10 -1.74 7.22
C ALA A 67 -5.67 -1.24 5.88
N ASN A 68 -5.08 -0.20 5.29
CA ASN A 68 -5.49 0.29 3.97
C ASN A 68 -5.08 -0.68 2.85
N ILE A 69 -3.90 -1.30 2.93
CA ILE A 69 -3.47 -2.33 1.96
C ILE A 69 -4.39 -3.56 2.07
N GLU A 70 -4.67 -4.04 3.29
CA GLU A 70 -5.58 -5.16 3.53
C GLU A 70 -6.98 -4.89 2.97
N ARG A 71 -7.51 -3.68 3.15
CA ARG A 71 -8.79 -3.28 2.55
C ARG A 71 -8.76 -3.37 1.02
N ARG A 72 -7.71 -2.84 0.38
CA ARG A 72 -7.57 -2.89 -1.09
C ARG A 72 -7.47 -4.33 -1.61
N ILE A 73 -6.77 -5.21 -0.89
CA ILE A 73 -6.72 -6.65 -1.20
C ILE A 73 -8.12 -7.26 -1.17
N ASN A 74 -8.89 -7.01 -0.11
CA ASN A 74 -10.25 -7.52 0.02
C ASN A 74 -11.16 -6.99 -1.11
N ASP A 75 -11.10 -5.70 -1.41
CA ASP A 75 -11.88 -5.08 -2.48
C ASP A 75 -11.56 -5.70 -3.86
N LEU A 76 -10.28 -6.02 -4.12
CA LEU A 76 -9.85 -6.69 -5.36
C LEU A 76 -10.32 -8.15 -5.42
N GLN A 77 -10.29 -8.86 -4.29
CA GLN A 77 -10.82 -10.23 -4.20
C GLN A 77 -12.32 -10.26 -4.47
N GLU A 78 -13.10 -9.35 -3.85
CA GLU A 78 -14.54 -9.25 -4.12
C GLU A 78 -14.85 -8.94 -5.58
N GLN A 79 -14.04 -8.08 -6.24
CA GLN A 79 -14.21 -7.79 -7.66
C GLN A 79 -13.95 -9.01 -8.53
N LEU A 80 -12.95 -9.83 -8.18
CA LEU A 80 -12.66 -11.09 -8.88
C LEU A 80 -13.77 -12.12 -8.70
N GLU A 81 -14.36 -12.22 -7.51
CA GLU A 81 -15.49 -13.15 -7.23
C GLU A 81 -16.78 -12.79 -7.96
N LYS A 82 -16.94 -11.50 -8.32
CA LYS A 82 -18.12 -10.96 -9.01
C LYS A 82 -17.97 -10.95 -10.55
N LEU A 83 -16.84 -11.43 -11.10
CA LEU A 83 -16.61 -11.59 -12.55
C LEU A 83 -17.12 -12.94 -13.05
#